data_AF-A0A3S1X8G5-F1
#
_entry.id   AF-A0A3S1X8G5-F1
#
_cell.length_a   1.000
_cell.length_b   1.000
_cell.length_c   1.000
_cell.angle_alpha   90.00
_cell.angle_beta   90.00
_cell.angle_gamma   90.00
#
_symmetry.space_group_name_H-M   'P 1'
#
loop_
_entity.id
_entity.type
_entity.pdbx_description
1 polymer ?
#
loop_
_entity_poly.entity_id
_entity_poly.type
_entity_poly.pdbx_seq_one_letter_code
_entity_poly.pdbx_strand_id
1 'polypeptide(L)'
;MPSIYELDLPGGMTERGFWLYVWEVKVEADEVLYVGRTGDNSSPYASSVYRRMGQHLGDADNTNALLRHLEDRFKNREIHSYERFRMFSYGPIFPEVDRHPEFVYRTAPHWQLALDLHIPYRDRTAALERKLAQELRVAGYDVMNTVNSNAPLFQADWPPVREAFAKHFPRLAQVL
;
A
#
# COMPACT_ATOMS: atom_id res chain seq x y z
N MET A 1 5.60 21.78 23.28
CA MET A 1 5.40 23.13 22.70
C MET A 1 4.82 22.95 21.31
N PRO A 2 3.93 23.84 20.84
CA PRO A 2 3.46 23.81 19.45
C PRO A 2 4.65 23.84 18.48
N SER A 3 4.52 23.15 17.35
CA SER A 3 5.55 23.11 16.30
C SER A 3 4.87 23.00 14.95
N ILE A 4 5.55 23.51 13.92
CA ILE A 4 5.12 23.32 12.53
C ILE A 4 5.61 21.95 12.07
N TYR A 5 4.71 21.17 11.46
CA TYR A 5 5.03 19.93 10.78
C TYR A 5 4.62 20.07 9.32
N GLU A 6 5.54 19.75 8.41
CA GLU A 6 5.37 19.95 6.97
C GLU A 6 5.22 18.62 6.23
N LEU A 7 4.31 18.60 5.25
CA LEU A 7 4.14 17.51 4.28
C LEU A 7 4.16 18.12 2.89
N ASP A 8 5.20 17.81 2.12
CA ASP A 8 5.26 18.07 0.68
C ASP A 8 4.74 16.83 -0.07
N LEU A 9 3.59 16.97 -0.73
CA LEU A 9 2.87 15.86 -1.36
C LEU A 9 2.81 16.07 -2.89
N PRO A 10 3.49 15.21 -3.68
CA PRO A 10 3.35 15.22 -5.13
C PRO A 10 1.90 15.03 -5.57
N GLY A 11 1.40 15.89 -6.47
CA GLY A 11 0.01 15.84 -6.94
C GLY A 11 -0.42 14.49 -7.52
N GLY A 12 0.51 13.75 -8.14
CA GLY A 12 0.25 12.39 -8.66
C GLY A 12 -0.23 11.39 -7.59
N MET A 13 0.12 11.59 -6.32
CA MET A 13 -0.36 10.73 -5.22
C MET A 13 -1.87 10.85 -4.95
N THR A 14 -2.54 11.85 -5.57
CA THR A 14 -3.99 12.01 -5.51
C THR A 14 -4.73 11.22 -6.59
N GLU A 15 -4.02 10.70 -7.59
CA GLU A 15 -4.60 9.92 -8.69
C GLU A 15 -5.10 8.56 -8.20
N ARG A 16 -6.31 8.19 -8.63
CA ARG A 16 -6.95 6.92 -8.27
C ARG A 16 -6.45 5.82 -9.19
N GLY A 17 -6.32 4.61 -8.63
CA GLY A 17 -5.84 3.45 -9.39
C GLY A 17 -5.25 2.41 -8.47
N PHE A 18 -4.47 1.51 -9.05
CA PHE A 18 -3.80 0.44 -8.32
C PHE A 18 -2.33 0.80 -8.06
N TRP A 19 -2.00 0.99 -6.80
CA TRP A 19 -0.71 1.46 -6.32
C TRP A 19 -0.08 0.41 -5.43
N LEU A 20 1.26 0.40 -5.38
CA LEU A 20 2.02 -0.21 -4.29
C LEU A 20 2.60 0.89 -3.42
N TYR A 21 2.72 0.63 -2.12
CA TYR A 21 3.42 1.51 -1.22
C TYR A 21 4.15 0.74 -0.12
N VAL A 22 5.22 1.33 0.39
CA VAL A 22 5.97 0.86 1.55
C VAL A 22 5.99 2.00 2.56
N TRP A 23 5.49 1.71 3.76
CA TRP A 23 5.75 2.52 4.93
C TRP A 23 7.06 2.07 5.57
N GLU A 24 7.96 3.02 5.78
CA GLU A 24 9.13 2.90 6.64
C GLU A 24 8.84 3.65 7.93
N VAL A 25 8.90 2.94 9.05
CA VAL A 25 8.60 3.48 10.38
C VAL A 25 9.85 3.38 11.24
N LYS A 26 10.28 4.52 11.78
CA LYS A 26 11.43 4.62 12.68
C LYS A 26 10.96 4.69 14.13
N VAL A 27 11.53 3.83 14.97
CA VAL A 27 11.28 3.81 16.42
C VAL A 27 12.54 3.35 17.16
N GLU A 28 13.14 4.24 17.95
CA GLU A 28 14.35 3.95 18.71
C GLU A 28 15.48 3.37 17.82
N ALA A 29 16.00 2.20 18.19
CA ALA A 29 17.01 1.50 17.40
C ALA A 29 16.42 0.78 16.17
N ASP A 30 15.10 0.54 16.15
CA ASP A 30 14.44 -0.26 15.13
C ASP A 30 14.01 0.57 13.91
N GLU A 31 13.90 -0.11 12.78
CA GLU A 31 13.28 0.38 11.55
C GLU A 31 12.48 -0.77 10.94
N VAL A 32 11.19 -0.55 10.75
CA VAL A 32 10.26 -1.57 10.29
C VAL A 32 9.52 -1.11 9.05
N LEU A 33 9.22 -2.06 8.16
CA LEU A 33 8.51 -1.84 6.92
C LEU A 33 7.11 -2.44 6.98
N TYR A 34 6.16 -1.74 6.36
CA TYR A 34 4.85 -2.28 6.00
C TYR A 34 4.65 -2.10 4.50
N VAL A 35 4.31 -3.18 3.81
CA VAL A 35 4.02 -3.16 2.36
C VAL A 35 2.52 -3.21 2.17
N GLY A 36 1.98 -2.29 1.38
CA GLY A 36 0.56 -2.23 1.09
C GLY A 36 0.28 -1.93 -0.38
N ARG A 37 -1.02 -2.02 -0.72
CA ARG A 37 -1.54 -1.61 -2.03
C ARG A 37 -2.86 -0.85 -1.93
N THR A 38 -3.26 -0.26 -3.05
CA THR A 38 -4.66 0.14 -3.28
C THR A 38 -5.36 -0.90 -4.17
N GLY A 39 -6.70 -0.86 -4.20
CA GLY A 39 -7.53 -1.81 -4.94
C GLY A 39 -8.14 -2.85 -4.00
N ASP A 40 -9.28 -2.53 -3.42
CA ASP A 40 -9.81 -3.27 -2.28
C ASP A 40 -10.45 -4.59 -2.70
N ASN A 41 -10.45 -5.58 -1.81
CA ASN A 41 -11.15 -6.84 -2.09
C ASN A 41 -12.69 -6.67 -2.05
N SER A 42 -13.18 -5.65 -1.34
CA SER A 42 -14.60 -5.42 -1.07
C SER A 42 -15.19 -4.21 -1.81
N SER A 43 -14.43 -3.56 -2.70
CA SER A 43 -14.89 -2.41 -3.48
C SER A 43 -14.30 -2.45 -4.89
N PRO A 44 -15.10 -2.19 -5.93
CA PRO A 44 -14.63 -2.14 -7.32
C PRO A 44 -13.81 -0.88 -7.65
N TYR A 45 -13.70 0.06 -6.70
CA TYR A 45 -13.12 1.37 -6.94
C TYR A 45 -11.80 1.53 -6.17
N ALA A 46 -10.69 1.34 -6.88
CA ALA A 46 -9.35 1.52 -6.33
C ALA A 46 -9.10 2.99 -5.97
N SER A 47 -8.51 3.24 -4.80
CA SER A 47 -8.28 4.59 -4.31
C SER A 47 -6.90 5.13 -4.68
N SER A 48 -6.69 6.43 -4.51
CA SER A 48 -5.36 7.03 -4.47
C SER A 48 -4.59 6.65 -3.21
N VAL A 49 -3.27 6.74 -3.29
CA VAL A 49 -2.40 6.46 -2.15
C VAL A 49 -2.51 7.53 -1.06
N TYR A 50 -2.78 8.79 -1.42
CA TYR A 50 -3.05 9.86 -0.45
C TYR A 50 -4.20 9.51 0.51
N ARG A 51 -5.31 8.97 -0.02
CA ARG A 51 -6.43 8.54 0.83
C ARG A 51 -6.05 7.35 1.72
N ARG A 52 -5.26 6.40 1.20
CA ARG A 52 -4.80 5.24 1.97
C ARG A 52 -3.80 5.63 3.07
N MET A 53 -2.95 6.61 2.80
CA MET A 53 -2.02 7.18 3.77
C MET A 53 -2.74 7.69 5.02
N GLY A 54 -3.76 8.54 4.84
CA GLY A 54 -4.56 9.07 5.94
C GLY A 54 -5.34 8.00 6.70
N GLN A 55 -5.82 6.95 6.01
CA GLN A 55 -6.52 5.83 6.65
C GLN A 55 -5.63 4.96 7.53
N HIS A 56 -4.35 4.79 7.16
CA HIS A 56 -3.40 4.02 7.95
C HIS A 56 -2.97 4.74 9.21
N LEU A 57 -2.89 6.07 9.20
CA LEU A 57 -2.44 6.86 10.35
C LEU A 57 -3.60 7.49 11.15
N GLY A 58 -4.85 7.26 10.70
CA GLY A 58 -6.05 7.71 11.37
C GLY A 58 -6.56 6.71 12.43
N ASP A 59 -7.52 7.17 13.21
CA ASP A 59 -8.16 6.46 14.33
C ASP A 59 -9.35 5.58 13.92
N ALA A 60 -9.58 5.39 12.61
CA ALA A 60 -10.68 4.56 12.13
C ALA A 60 -10.38 3.06 12.31
N ASP A 61 -11.09 2.42 13.24
CA ASP A 61 -10.98 1.00 13.66
C ASP A 61 -10.88 -0.01 12.50
N ASN A 62 -11.48 0.31 11.35
CA ASN A 62 -11.66 -0.63 10.23
C ASN A 62 -10.60 -0.47 9.12
N THR A 63 -9.67 0.48 9.22
CA THR A 63 -8.72 0.78 8.12
C THR A 63 -7.25 0.89 8.55
N ASN A 64 -6.94 0.59 9.80
CA ASN A 64 -5.66 0.86 10.47
C ASN A 64 -4.67 -0.32 10.45
N ALA A 65 -4.57 -1.09 9.36
CA ALA A 65 -3.74 -2.31 9.34
C ALA A 65 -2.27 -2.05 9.72
N LEU A 66 -1.70 -0.91 9.31
CA LEU A 66 -0.37 -0.47 9.76
C LEU A 66 -0.31 -0.32 11.28
N LEU A 67 -1.23 0.41 11.90
CA LEU A 67 -1.22 0.65 13.35
C LEU A 67 -1.38 -0.64 14.13
N ARG A 68 -2.25 -1.56 13.70
CA ARG A 68 -2.38 -2.86 14.38
C ARG A 68 -1.06 -3.64 14.38
N HIS A 69 -0.33 -3.64 13.26
CA HIS A 69 1.00 -4.26 13.23
C HIS A 69 2.01 -3.57 14.14
N LEU A 70 1.96 -2.24 14.23
CA LEU A 70 2.81 -1.47 15.13
C LEU A 70 2.47 -1.71 16.60
N GLU A 71 1.18 -1.74 16.94
CA GLU A 71 0.66 -2.07 18.27
C GLU A 71 1.10 -3.47 18.71
N ASP A 72 0.92 -4.46 17.84
CA ASP A 72 1.34 -5.85 18.07
C ASP A 72 2.87 -5.94 18.28
N ARG A 73 3.65 -5.22 17.46
CA ARG A 73 5.12 -5.26 17.48
C ARG A 73 5.71 -4.53 18.69
N PHE A 74 5.16 -3.37 19.04
CA PHE A 74 5.72 -2.44 20.03
C PHE A 74 4.85 -2.26 21.27
N LYS A 75 3.97 -3.23 21.55
CA LYS A 75 3.18 -3.34 22.79
C LYS A 75 2.30 -2.11 23.05
N ASN A 76 1.46 -1.75 22.07
CA ASN A 76 0.48 -0.66 22.17
C ASN A 76 1.11 0.72 22.43
N ARG A 77 2.30 0.96 21.89
CA ARG A 77 2.92 2.29 21.89
C ARG A 77 2.05 3.30 21.11
N GLU A 78 1.88 4.50 21.67
CA GLU A 78 1.08 5.55 21.03
C GLU A 78 1.71 6.04 19.71
N ILE A 79 0.88 6.26 18.68
CA ILE A 79 1.32 6.63 17.32
C ILE A 79 2.23 7.88 17.27
N HIS A 80 2.01 8.85 18.15
CA HIS A 80 2.78 10.10 18.16
C HIS A 80 4.17 9.96 18.81
N SER A 81 4.48 8.79 19.39
CA SER A 81 5.79 8.51 19.97
C SER A 81 6.78 7.84 19.01
N TYR A 82 6.34 7.49 17.80
CA TYR A 82 7.22 7.03 16.72
C TYR A 82 7.98 8.22 16.13
N GLU A 83 9.26 8.03 15.83
CA GLU A 83 10.15 9.12 15.42
C GLU A 83 9.85 9.61 14.01
N ARG A 84 9.46 8.71 13.11
CA ARG A 84 9.22 9.03 11.71
C ARG A 84 8.35 7.99 11.03
N PHE A 85 7.44 8.49 10.19
CA PHE A 85 6.73 7.71 9.17
C PHE A 85 7.13 8.24 7.80
N ARG A 86 7.62 7.37 6.92
CA ARG A 86 7.93 7.71 5.54
C ARG A 86 7.23 6.75 4.61
N MET A 87 6.52 7.27 3.63
CA MET A 87 5.85 6.44 2.63
C MET A 87 6.57 6.56 1.29
N PHE A 88 6.86 5.42 0.69
CA PHE A 88 7.29 5.30 -0.71
C PHE A 88 6.14 4.71 -1.49
N SER A 89 5.72 5.34 -2.58
CA SER A 89 4.60 4.85 -3.39
C SER A 89 4.97 4.77 -4.86
N TYR A 90 4.46 3.75 -5.54
CA TYR A 90 4.68 3.48 -6.95
C TYR A 90 3.34 3.23 -7.63
N GLY A 91 3.00 4.07 -8.60
CA GLY A 91 1.79 3.92 -9.39
C GLY A 91 1.25 5.23 -9.99
N PRO A 92 -0.03 5.21 -10.43
CA PRO A 92 -0.85 4.00 -10.50
C PRO A 92 -0.24 3.02 -11.51
N ILE A 93 -0.07 1.75 -11.12
CA ILE A 93 0.42 0.67 -12.00
C ILE A 93 -0.66 0.31 -13.01
N PHE A 94 -1.91 0.31 -12.56
CA PHE A 94 -3.10 0.12 -13.39
C PHE A 94 -4.11 1.22 -13.07
N PRO A 95 -4.89 1.67 -14.08
CA PRO A 95 -5.93 2.68 -13.87
C PRO A 95 -7.05 2.15 -12.98
N GLU A 96 -7.82 3.06 -12.39
CA GLU A 96 -9.09 2.69 -11.76
C GLU A 96 -10.11 2.22 -12.81
N VAL A 97 -11.09 1.42 -12.39
CA VAL A 97 -12.32 1.20 -13.17
C VAL A 97 -13.13 2.49 -13.18
N ASP A 98 -13.52 2.94 -14.38
CA ASP A 98 -14.34 4.13 -14.56
C ASP A 98 -15.65 4.05 -13.78
N ARG A 99 -15.98 5.15 -13.11
CA ARG A 99 -17.29 5.31 -12.46
C ARG A 99 -18.28 5.77 -13.51
N HIS A 100 -19.27 4.96 -13.81
CA HIS A 100 -20.36 5.41 -14.67
C HIS A 100 -21.25 6.41 -13.90
N PRO A 101 -21.54 7.59 -14.48
CA PRO A 101 -22.26 8.66 -13.78
C PRO A 101 -23.71 8.29 -13.42
N GLU A 102 -24.32 7.33 -14.12
CA GLU A 102 -25.69 6.89 -13.85
C GLU A 102 -25.81 5.85 -12.72
N PHE A 103 -24.69 5.38 -12.14
CA PHE A 103 -24.72 4.31 -11.14
C PHE A 103 -24.79 4.90 -9.73
N VAL A 104 -25.98 4.79 -9.11
CA VAL A 104 -26.15 5.03 -7.68
C VAL A 104 -25.34 3.97 -6.91
N TYR A 105 -24.66 4.40 -5.84
CA TYR A 105 -23.73 3.56 -5.07
C TYR A 105 -24.38 2.22 -4.64
N ARG A 106 -23.71 1.10 -4.97
CA ARG A 106 -24.07 -0.29 -4.60
C ARG A 106 -25.40 -0.85 -5.16
N THR A 107 -25.92 -0.33 -6.25
CA THR A 107 -27.03 -1.01 -6.96
C THR A 107 -26.51 -2.11 -7.89
N ALA A 108 -27.08 -3.31 -7.79
CA ALA A 108 -26.91 -4.35 -8.80
C ALA A 108 -27.66 -3.93 -10.08
N PRO A 109 -27.17 -4.26 -11.29
CA PRO A 109 -26.04 -5.16 -11.62
C PRO A 109 -24.67 -4.47 -11.74
N HIS A 110 -24.62 -3.15 -11.65
CA HIS A 110 -23.43 -2.34 -11.96
C HIS A 110 -22.26 -2.56 -11.01
N TRP A 111 -22.56 -2.80 -9.73
CA TRP A 111 -21.54 -3.14 -8.75
C TRP A 111 -20.76 -4.39 -9.13
N GLN A 112 -21.45 -5.43 -9.61
CA GLN A 112 -20.80 -6.69 -10.01
C GLN A 112 -19.96 -6.47 -11.27
N LEU A 113 -20.48 -5.77 -12.28
CA LEU A 113 -19.73 -5.46 -13.49
C LEU A 113 -18.45 -4.67 -13.19
N ALA A 114 -18.55 -3.63 -12.34
CA ALA A 114 -17.39 -2.85 -11.93
C ALA A 114 -16.38 -3.71 -11.14
N LEU A 115 -16.86 -4.66 -10.33
CA LEU A 115 -16.01 -5.58 -9.59
C LEU A 115 -15.31 -6.57 -10.51
N ASP A 116 -16.00 -7.10 -11.52
CA ASP A 116 -15.43 -8.01 -12.51
C ASP A 116 -14.30 -7.34 -13.32
N LEU A 117 -14.44 -6.04 -13.64
CA LEU A 117 -13.38 -5.23 -14.25
C LEU A 117 -12.23 -4.90 -13.28
N HIS A 118 -12.53 -4.81 -11.97
CA HIS A 118 -11.56 -4.50 -10.93
C HIS A 118 -10.66 -5.69 -10.59
N ILE A 119 -11.24 -6.90 -10.53
CA ILE A 119 -10.58 -8.12 -10.05
C ILE A 119 -9.25 -8.42 -10.77
N PRO A 120 -9.14 -8.34 -12.12
CA PRO A 120 -7.88 -8.63 -12.81
C PRO A 120 -6.72 -7.73 -12.36
N TYR A 121 -6.96 -6.42 -12.23
CA TYR A 121 -5.94 -5.48 -11.77
C TYR A 121 -5.65 -5.64 -10.28
N ARG A 122 -6.69 -5.86 -9.47
CA ARG A 122 -6.56 -6.18 -8.04
C ARG A 122 -5.63 -7.36 -7.80
N ASP A 123 -5.85 -8.45 -8.53
CA ASP A 123 -5.09 -9.69 -8.35
C ASP A 123 -3.65 -9.55 -8.83
N ARG A 124 -3.41 -8.85 -9.95
CA ARG A 124 -2.05 -8.50 -10.39
C ARG A 124 -1.32 -7.65 -9.35
N THR A 125 -1.95 -6.61 -8.82
CA THR A 125 -1.34 -5.77 -7.77
C THR A 125 -1.15 -6.53 -6.46
N ALA A 126 -2.05 -7.43 -6.08
CA ALA A 126 -1.89 -8.30 -4.91
C ALA A 126 -0.72 -9.28 -5.06
N ALA A 127 -0.49 -9.81 -6.27
CA ALA A 127 0.67 -10.65 -6.55
C ALA A 127 1.99 -9.85 -6.46
N LEU A 128 2.00 -8.60 -6.93
CA LEU A 128 3.15 -7.70 -6.81
C LEU A 128 3.41 -7.26 -5.36
N GLU A 129 2.37 -6.94 -4.60
CA GLU A 129 2.44 -6.62 -3.16
C GLU A 129 3.10 -7.77 -2.39
N ARG A 130 2.63 -9.00 -2.64
CA ARG A 130 3.20 -10.21 -2.04
C ARG A 130 4.67 -10.38 -2.42
N LYS A 131 5.00 -10.23 -3.71
CA LYS A 131 6.37 -10.39 -4.22
C LYS A 131 7.31 -9.34 -3.63
N LEU A 132 6.90 -8.08 -3.56
CA LEU A 132 7.65 -6.99 -2.95
C LEU A 132 7.92 -7.26 -1.46
N ALA A 133 6.88 -7.64 -0.69
CA ALA A 133 7.03 -7.96 0.72
C ALA A 133 7.95 -9.17 0.96
N GLN A 134 7.96 -10.15 0.06
CA GLN A 134 8.85 -11.29 0.13
C GLN A 134 10.31 -10.91 -0.20
N GLU A 135 10.55 -10.20 -1.30
CA GLU A 135 11.91 -9.83 -1.69
C GLU A 135 12.55 -8.82 -0.71
N LEU A 136 11.78 -7.90 -0.13
CA LEU A 136 12.29 -7.03 0.94
C LEU A 136 12.74 -7.84 2.16
N ARG A 137 12.00 -8.89 2.56
CA ARG A 137 12.45 -9.79 3.64
C ARG A 137 13.70 -10.57 3.27
N VAL A 138 13.76 -11.13 2.07
CA VAL A 138 14.93 -11.85 1.58
C VAL A 138 16.17 -10.96 1.54
N ALA A 139 15.99 -9.69 1.18
CA ALA A 139 17.03 -8.65 1.22
C ALA A 139 17.43 -8.22 2.65
N GLY A 140 16.79 -8.76 3.70
CA GLY A 140 17.11 -8.50 5.10
C GLY A 140 16.46 -7.24 5.69
N TYR A 141 15.38 -6.73 5.10
CA TYR A 141 14.54 -5.70 5.73
C TYR A 141 13.52 -6.33 6.68
N ASP A 142 13.23 -5.65 7.79
CA ASP A 142 12.19 -6.09 8.75
C ASP A 142 10.81 -5.69 8.23
N VAL A 143 10.11 -6.60 7.56
CA VAL A 143 8.77 -6.35 7.01
C VAL A 143 7.70 -6.98 7.91
N MET A 144 6.88 -6.14 8.55
CA MET A 144 5.92 -6.56 9.57
C MET A 144 4.76 -7.39 9.03
N ASN A 145 4.18 -7.02 7.89
CA ASN A 145 2.90 -7.58 7.46
C ASN A 145 3.05 -8.77 6.50
N THR A 146 2.39 -9.89 6.79
CA THR A 146 2.35 -11.02 5.86
C THR A 146 1.26 -10.81 4.81
N VAL A 147 1.63 -10.81 3.53
CA VAL A 147 0.70 -10.62 2.42
C VAL A 147 0.20 -11.97 1.92
N ASN A 148 -1.01 -12.34 2.35
CA ASN A 148 -1.68 -13.57 1.93
C ASN A 148 -2.44 -13.35 0.62
N SER A 149 -1.75 -13.54 -0.50
CA SER A 149 -2.37 -13.58 -1.83
C SER A 149 -2.04 -14.91 -2.50
N ASN A 150 -3.01 -15.49 -3.21
CA ASN A 150 -2.82 -16.66 -4.07
C ASN A 150 -2.76 -16.28 -5.56
N ALA A 151 -2.89 -15.00 -5.89
CA ALA A 151 -2.87 -14.55 -7.27
C ALA A 151 -1.51 -14.88 -7.93
N PRO A 152 -1.49 -15.33 -9.19
CA PRO A 152 -0.25 -15.59 -9.91
C PRO A 152 0.49 -14.28 -10.21
N LEU A 153 1.81 -14.29 -10.10
CA LEU A 153 2.65 -13.16 -10.50
C LEU A 153 2.81 -13.16 -12.01
N PHE A 154 2.43 -12.05 -12.66
CA PHE A 154 2.81 -11.82 -14.05
C PHE A 154 4.24 -11.29 -14.11
N GLN A 155 5.17 -12.10 -14.61
CA GLN A 155 6.61 -11.83 -14.50
C GLN A 155 7.03 -10.51 -15.14
N ALA A 156 6.34 -10.05 -16.19
CA ALA A 156 6.68 -8.79 -16.85
C ALA A 156 6.39 -7.56 -15.98
N ASP A 157 5.49 -7.67 -15.00
CA ASP A 157 5.12 -6.55 -14.13
C ASP A 157 6.15 -6.33 -13.01
N TRP A 158 6.96 -7.35 -12.68
CA TRP A 158 7.84 -7.31 -11.52
C TRP A 158 9.09 -6.42 -11.68
N PRO A 159 9.87 -6.52 -12.78
CA PRO A 159 11.11 -5.75 -12.94
C PRO A 159 10.98 -4.24 -12.69
N PRO A 160 9.99 -3.51 -13.25
CA PRO A 160 9.87 -2.07 -13.01
C PRO A 160 9.53 -1.72 -11.56
N VAL A 161 8.73 -2.56 -10.88
CA VAL A 161 8.43 -2.39 -9.44
C VAL A 161 9.70 -2.56 -8.62
N ARG A 162 10.45 -3.64 -8.86
CA ARG A 162 11.71 -3.91 -8.16
C ARG A 162 12.70 -2.76 -8.34
N GLU A 163 12.89 -2.32 -9.58
CA GLU A 163 13.80 -1.23 -9.92
C GLU A 163 13.40 0.08 -9.21
N ALA A 164 12.12 0.44 -9.22
CA ALA A 164 11.63 1.65 -8.58
C ALA A 164 11.89 1.63 -7.06
N PHE A 165 11.55 0.54 -6.37
CA PHE A 165 11.76 0.42 -4.93
C PHE A 165 13.23 0.25 -4.56
N ALA A 166 14.05 -0.38 -5.39
CA ALA A 166 15.48 -0.56 -5.12
C ALA A 166 16.26 0.77 -5.01
N LYS A 167 15.74 1.87 -5.61
CA LYS A 167 16.30 3.22 -5.42
C LYS A 167 16.23 3.71 -3.97
N HIS A 168 15.28 3.19 -3.20
CA HIS A 168 15.09 3.52 -1.78
C HIS A 168 15.47 2.37 -0.85
N PHE A 169 15.43 1.14 -1.37
CA PHE A 169 15.78 -0.09 -0.66
C PHE A 169 16.89 -0.84 -1.41
N PRO A 170 18.17 -0.38 -1.37
CA PRO A 170 19.23 -0.88 -2.26
C PRO A 170 19.52 -2.39 -2.16
N ARG A 171 19.29 -3.01 -0.99
CA ARG A 171 19.48 -4.47 -0.84
C ARG A 171 18.47 -5.27 -1.69
N LEU A 172 17.35 -4.65 -2.09
CA LEU A 172 16.38 -5.25 -3.00
C LEU A 172 16.97 -5.53 -4.39
N ALA A 173 17.92 -4.72 -4.87
CA ALA A 173 18.61 -4.95 -6.15
C ALA A 173 19.54 -6.18 -6.13
N GLN A 174 19.86 -6.69 -4.95
CA GLN A 174 20.81 -7.79 -4.75
C GLN A 174 20.09 -9.15 -4.64
N VAL A 175 18.76 -9.16 -4.63
CA VAL A 175 17.96 -10.38 -4.61
C VAL A 175 17.97 -11.01 -6.00
N LEU A 176 18.49 -12.25 -6.06
CA LEU A 176 18.56 -13.08 -7.26
C LEU A 176 17.18 -13.65 -7.64
#